data_AF-A0A8T6IRZ5-F1
#
_entry.id   AF-A0A8T6IRZ5-F1
#
_cell.length_a   1.000
_cell.length_b   1.000
_cell.length_c   1.000
_cell.angle_alpha   90.00
_cell.angle_beta   90.00
_cell.angle_gamma   90.00
#
_symmetry.space_group_name_H-M   'P 1'
#
loop_
_entity.id
_entity.type
_entity.pdbx_description
1 polymer ?
#
loop_
_entity_poly.entity_id
_entity_poly.type
_entity_poly.pdbx_seq_one_letter_code
_entity_poly.pdbx_strand_id
1 'polypeptide(L)' 'MVRGVVVEAIDRDIAEIETLSIRDGDGRLWTFTTDGPLEKNGAHLRLHQVLGQAIEVRYEEREGRLIATGLRD' A
#
# COMPACT_ATOMS: atom_id res chain seq x y z
N MET A 1 -7.09 -2.60 -9.43
CA MET A 1 -6.32 -1.51 -8.79
C MET A 1 -7.26 -0.68 -7.95
N VAL A 2 -6.76 -0.04 -6.90
CA VAL A 2 -7.55 0.87 -6.06
C VAL A 2 -6.73 2.11 -5.73
N ARG A 3 -7.39 3.26 -5.59
CA ARG A 3 -6.76 4.52 -5.22
C ARG A 3 -7.23 4.96 -3.84
N GLY A 4 -6.30 5.39 -2.99
CA GLY A 4 -6.63 5.80 -1.63
C GLY A 4 -5.47 6.45 -0.90
N VAL A 5 -5.78 7.12 0.20
CA VAL A 5 -4.77 7.71 1.09
C VAL A 5 -4.17 6.63 1.97
N VAL A 6 -2.86 6.71 2.19
CA VAL A 6 -2.16 5.76 3.08
C VAL A 6 -2.64 5.96 4.51
N VAL A 7 -3.11 4.88 5.13
CA VAL A 7 -3.49 4.82 6.54
C VAL A 7 -2.35 4.25 7.37
N GLU A 8 -1.69 3.21 6.85
CA GLU A 8 -0.60 2.53 7.54
C GLU A 8 0.31 1.84 6.50
N ALA A 9 1.61 1.86 6.76
CA ALA A 9 2.61 1.06 6.04
C ALA A 9 3.58 0.46 7.04
N ILE A 10 3.52 -0.86 7.22
CA ILE A 10 4.42 -1.61 8.10
C ILE A 10 5.52 -2.19 7.23
N ASP A 11 6.75 -1.82 7.55
CA ASP A 11 7.93 -2.35 6.87
C ASP A 11 8.29 -3.72 7.45
N ARG A 12 8.61 -4.68 6.58
CA ARG A 12 9.32 -5.90 6.96
C ARG A 12 10.78 -5.58 7.21
N ASP A 13 11.37 -4.77 6.34
CA ASP A 13 12.74 -4.25 6.42
C ASP A 13 12.89 -2.92 5.64
N ILE A 14 14.11 -2.43 5.45
CA ILE A 14 14.37 -1.14 4.80
C ILE A 14 13.88 -1.07 3.32
N ALA A 15 13.70 -2.22 2.67
CA ALA A 15 13.32 -2.35 1.27
C ALA A 15 11.91 -2.94 1.07
N GLU A 16 11.45 -3.81 1.98
CA GLU A 16 10.18 -4.52 1.85
C GLU A 16 9.09 -4.00 2.80
N ILE A 17 7.87 -3.89 2.27
CA ILE A 17 6.66 -3.57 3.02
C ILE A 17 5.98 -4.89 3.40
N GLU A 18 5.70 -5.14 4.67
CA GLU A 18 4.93 -6.32 5.05
C GLU A 18 3.44 -6.12 4.73
N THR A 19 2.90 -4.99 5.18
CA THR A 19 1.49 -4.62 5.00
C THR A 19 1.34 -3.15 4.62
N LEU A 20 0.37 -2.88 3.75
CA LEU A 20 -0.05 -1.54 3.35
C LEU A 20 -1.57 -1.42 3.51
N SER A 21 -2.02 -0.45 4.29
CA SER A 21 -3.44 -0.12 4.39
C SER A 21 -3.72 1.25 3.77
N ILE A 22 -4.71 1.33 2.88
CA ILE A 22 -5.21 2.59 2.33
C ILE A 22 -6.70 2.75 2.58
N ARG A 23 -7.17 3.99 2.61
CA ARG A 23 -8.59 4.33 2.60
C ARG A 23 -8.97 4.96 1.27
N ASP A 24 -9.94 4.38 0.58
CA ASP A 24 -10.41 4.91 -0.70
C ASP A 24 -11.38 6.09 -0.53
N GLY A 25 -11.86 6.63 -1.65
CA GLY A 25 -12.78 7.78 -1.68
C GLY A 25 -14.16 7.49 -1.06
N ASP A 26 -14.56 6.22 -0.98
CA ASP A 26 -15.81 5.79 -0.35
C ASP A 26 -15.63 5.50 1.15
N GLY A 27 -14.41 5.70 1.67
CA GLY A 27 -14.06 5.45 3.07
C GLY A 27 -13.76 3.98 3.38
N ARG A 28 -13.75 3.09 2.39
CA ARG A 28 -13.46 1.68 2.58
C ARG A 28 -11.97 1.49 2.84
N LEU A 29 -11.67 0.69 3.86
CA LEU A 29 -10.31 0.29 4.20
C LEU A 29 -9.90 -0.90 3.33
N TRP A 30 -8.73 -0.80 2.72
CA TRP A 30 -8.10 -1.86 1.94
C TRP A 30 -6.76 -2.18 2.56
N THR A 31 -6.53 -3.45 2.89
CA THR A 31 -5.26 -3.94 3.43
C THR A 31 -4.63 -4.90 2.45
N PHE A 32 -3.39 -4.59 2.09
CA PHE A 32 -2.55 -5.34 1.19
C PHE A 32 -1.36 -5.89 1.94
N THR A 33 -0.78 -6.91 1.36
CA THR A 33 0.55 -7.40 1.72
C THR A 33 1.42 -7.46 0.49
N THR A 34 2.73 -7.57 0.64
CA THR A 34 3.62 -7.76 -0.52
C THR A 34 4.27 -9.14 -0.50
N ASP A 35 4.64 -9.59 -1.69
CA ASP A 35 5.42 -10.81 -1.90
C ASP A 35 6.74 -10.42 -2.57
N GLY A 36 7.60 -9.78 -1.77
CA GLY A 36 8.88 -9.21 -2.20
C GLY A 36 8.87 -7.68 -2.32
N PRO A 37 9.99 -7.10 -2.81
CA PRO A 37 10.17 -5.66 -2.87
C PRO A 37 9.29 -5.01 -3.95
N LEU A 38 8.79 -3.82 -3.63
CA LEU A 38 8.09 -2.94 -4.58
C LEU A 38 8.98 -1.73 -4.88
N GLU A 39 8.67 -1.00 -5.97
CA GLU A 39 9.42 0.21 -6.35
C GLU A 39 9.39 1.32 -5.28
N LYS A 40 8.42 1.28 -4.36
CA LYS A 40 8.28 2.22 -3.24
C LYS A 40 8.38 1.43 -1.93
N ASN A 41 9.18 1.93 -0.99
CA ASN A 41 9.32 1.38 0.36
C ASN A 41 8.40 2.10 1.36
N GLY A 42 8.32 1.64 2.62
CA GLY A 42 7.43 2.26 3.59
C GLY A 42 7.81 3.68 4.00
N ALA A 43 9.08 4.09 3.86
CA ALA A 43 9.47 5.48 4.08
C ALA A 43 8.81 6.42 3.06
N HIS A 44 8.78 6.03 1.78
CA HIS A 44 8.05 6.75 0.74
C HIS A 44 6.54 6.80 1.05
N LEU A 45 5.96 5.67 1.47
CA LEU A 45 4.52 5.60 1.80
C LEU A 45 4.13 6.44 3.02
N ARG A 46 4.98 6.51 4.05
CA ARG A 46 4.76 7.38 5.21
C ARG A 46 4.80 8.86 4.84
N LEU A 47 5.58 9.25 3.84
CA LEU A 47 5.54 10.62 3.32
C LEU A 47 4.16 10.94 2.73
N HIS A 48 3.61 10.05 1.88
CA HIS A 48 2.25 10.20 1.35
C HIS A 48 1.20 10.23 2.47
N GLN A 49 1.36 9.41 3.51
CA GLN A 49 0.48 9.43 4.69
C GLN A 49 0.47 10.80 5.39
N VAL A 50 1.65 11.38 5.67
CA VAL A 50 1.77 12.69 6.32
C VAL A 50 1.20 13.80 5.44
N LEU A 51 1.40 13.72 4.13
CA LEU A 51 0.90 14.71 3.16
C LEU A 51 -0.58 14.52 2.80
N GLY A 52 -1.22 13.43 3.24
CA GLY A 52 -2.58 13.08 2.83
C GLY A 52 -2.71 12.82 1.33
N GLN A 53 -1.62 12.46 0.67
CA GLN A 53 -1.60 12.18 -0.77
C GLN A 53 -2.06 10.75 -1.03
N ALA A 54 -3.03 10.61 -1.92
CA ALA A 54 -3.48 9.29 -2.34
C ALA A 54 -2.47 8.65 -3.29
N ILE A 55 -2.39 7.33 -3.24
CA ILE A 55 -1.62 6.49 -4.15
C ILE A 55 -2.54 5.51 -4.86
N GLU A 56 -2.09 4.98 -5.99
CA GLU A 56 -2.73 3.84 -6.64
C GLU A 56 -1.99 2.54 -6.30
N VAL A 57 -2.75 1.54 -5.85
CA VAL A 57 -2.26 0.19 -5.57
C VAL A 57 -2.77 -0.75 -6.65
N ARG A 58 -1.85 -1.32 -7.44
CA ARG A 58 -2.11 -2.50 -8.25
C ARG A 58 -1.96 -3.73 -7.36
N TYR A 59 -2.92 -4.63 -7.44
CA TYR A 59 -2.97 -5.81 -6.59
C TYR A 59 -3.58 -7.00 -7.32
N GLU A 60 -3.29 -8.18 -6.81
CA GLU A 60 -3.94 -9.45 -7.15
C GLU A 60 -4.56 -10.05 -5.90
N GLU A 61 -5.66 -10.78 -6.06
CA GLU A 61 -6.21 -11.59 -4.97
C GLU A 61 -5.71 -13.02 -5.11
N ARG A 62 -5.01 -13.52 -4.09
CA ARG A 62 -4.56 -14.92 -4.02
C ARG A 62 -4.96 -15.48 -2.66
N GLU A 63 -5.69 -16.59 -2.68
CA GLU A 63 -6.14 -17.29 -1.46
C GLU A 63 -6.89 -16.36 -0.47
N GLY A 64 -7.69 -15.42 -0.98
CA GLY A 64 -8.45 -14.45 -0.17
C GLY A 64 -7.61 -13.30 0.41
N ARG A 65 -6.34 -13.19 0.04
CA ARG A 65 -5.44 -12.10 0.44
C ARG A 65 -5.15 -11.18 -0.74
N LEU A 66 -5.16 -9.87 -0.48
CA LEU A 66 -4.79 -8.87 -1.47
C LEU A 66 -3.27 -8.68 -1.44
N ILE A 67 -2.61 -9.03 -2.54
CA ILE A 67 -1.17 -8.90 -2.71
C ILE A 67 -0.90 -7.69 -3.59
N ALA A 68 -0.24 -6.67 -3.05
CA ALA A 68 0.19 -5.51 -3.82
C ALA A 68 1.32 -5.92 -4.78
N THR A 69 1.13 -5.61 -6.07
CA THR A 69 2.06 -5.90 -7.17
C THR A 69 2.61 -4.64 -7.83
N GLY A 70 2.21 -3.46 -7.34
CA GLY A 70 2.78 -2.20 -7.77
C GLY A 70 2.11 -1.00 -7.14
N LEU A 71 2.87 0.08 -7.02
CA LEU A 71 2.47 1.34 -6.39
C LEU A 71 2.72 2.49 -7.36
N ARG A 72 1.81 3.46 -7.40
CA ARG A 72 1.98 4.72 -8.14
C ARG A 72 1.53 5.89 -7.28
N ASP A 73 2.26 6.99 -7.41
CA ASP A 73 1.98 8.26 -6.72
C ASP A 73 0.73 8.95 -7.30
#